data_AF-A0A7H0I7Q8-F1
#
_entry.id   AF-A0A7H0I7Q8-F1
#
_cell.length_a   1.000
_cell.length_b   1.000
_cell.length_c   1.000
_cell.angle_alpha   90.00
_cell.angle_beta   90.00
_cell.angle_gamma   90.00
#
_symmetry.space_group_name_H-M   'P 1'
#
loop_
_entity.id
_entity.type
_entity.pdbx_description
1 polymer ?
#
loop_
_entity_poly.entity_id
_entity_poly.type
_entity_poly.pdbx_seq_one_letter_code
_entity_poly.pdbx_strand_id
1 'polypeptide(L)'
;MPTPDLSTAVWRKAKMSESAQGCVEVADLGGGLIAVRNSSDPARAAHVYPVGDWEEFLAYLRGERPKSTRIQVAITADAVVLSDCADETVLPHTYTNHEWECFMSGVQNREAQLSAA
;
A
#
# COMPACT_ATOMS: atom_id res chain seq x y z
N MET A 1 11.72 11.54 -11.18
CA MET A 1 12.85 10.70 -10.71
C MET A 1 12.81 9.40 -11.50
N PRO A 2 13.95 8.73 -11.78
CA PRO A 2 13.93 7.43 -12.45
C PRO A 2 13.18 6.42 -11.58
N THR A 3 12.29 5.64 -12.21
CA THR A 3 11.52 4.58 -11.54
C THR A 3 12.50 3.56 -10.96
N PRO A 4 12.40 3.21 -9.66
CA PRO A 4 13.26 2.20 -9.07
C PRO A 4 13.11 0.86 -9.80
N ASP A 5 14.19 0.11 -9.93
CA ASP A 5 14.12 -1.26 -10.42
C ASP A 5 13.47 -2.15 -9.35
N LEU A 6 12.27 -2.67 -9.66
CA LEU A 6 11.48 -3.50 -8.76
C LEU A 6 11.67 -5.01 -9.02
N SER A 7 12.57 -5.39 -9.94
CA SER A 7 12.77 -6.79 -10.33
C SER A 7 13.28 -7.67 -9.18
N THR A 8 13.99 -7.09 -8.22
CA THR A 8 14.49 -7.77 -7.01
C THR A 8 13.66 -7.48 -5.76
N ALA A 9 12.53 -6.77 -5.90
CA ALA A 9 11.71 -6.37 -4.75
C ALA A 9 11.06 -7.59 -4.09
N VAL A 10 11.14 -7.66 -2.75
CA VAL A 10 10.51 -8.72 -1.95
C VAL A 10 9.12 -8.26 -1.52
N TRP A 11 8.12 -8.66 -2.29
CA TRP A 11 6.72 -8.32 -2.05
C TRP A 11 6.14 -9.13 -0.90
N ARG A 12 5.47 -8.43 0.01
CA ARG A 12 4.80 -8.99 1.19
C ARG A 12 3.38 -8.47 1.25
N LYS A 13 2.48 -9.25 1.85
CA LYS A 13 1.08 -8.88 2.06
C LYS A 13 0.64 -9.21 3.47
N ALA A 14 -0.51 -8.71 3.88
CA ALA A 14 -1.08 -9.04 5.19
C ALA A 14 -1.35 -10.55 5.29
N LYS A 15 -1.20 -11.16 6.48
CA LYS A 15 -1.43 -12.60 6.65
C LYS A 15 -2.85 -13.01 6.27
N MET A 16 -3.82 -12.21 6.69
CA MET A 16 -5.24 -12.40 6.35
C MET A 16 -5.53 -12.30 4.85
N SER A 17 -4.61 -11.70 4.08
CA SER A 17 -4.73 -11.52 2.63
C SER A 17 -3.94 -12.58 1.86
N GLU A 18 -3.36 -13.58 2.53
CA GLU A 18 -2.62 -14.67 1.87
C GLU A 18 -3.47 -15.49 0.90
N SER A 19 -4.74 -15.74 1.25
CA SER A 19 -5.68 -16.53 0.43
C SER A 19 -6.53 -15.71 -0.54
N ALA A 20 -6.53 -14.37 -0.43
CA ALA A 20 -7.28 -13.49 -1.30
C ALA A 20 -6.47 -13.10 -2.56
N GLN A 21 -7.18 -12.91 -3.67
CA GLN A 21 -6.63 -12.28 -4.88
C GLN A 21 -6.76 -10.76 -4.76
N GLY A 22 -5.94 -9.97 -5.45
CA GLY A 22 -6.11 -8.51 -5.52
C GLY A 22 -5.69 -7.73 -4.27
N CYS A 23 -4.93 -8.32 -3.37
CA CYS A 23 -4.50 -7.66 -2.14
C CYS A 23 -3.41 -6.59 -2.35
N VAL A 24 -3.32 -5.66 -1.39
CA VAL A 24 -2.22 -4.71 -1.24
C VAL A 24 -0.92 -5.47 -0.94
N GLU A 25 0.06 -5.35 -1.83
CA GLU A 25 1.42 -5.84 -1.63
C GLU A 25 2.38 -4.69 -1.39
N VAL A 26 3.30 -4.89 -0.45
CA VAL A 26 4.28 -3.91 -0.01
C VAL A 26 5.67 -4.52 -0.14
N ALA A 27 6.63 -3.75 -0.66
CA ALA A 27 8.03 -4.15 -0.73
C ALA A 27 8.92 -3.01 -0.23
N ASP A 28 9.81 -3.35 0.70
CA ASP A 28 10.92 -2.47 1.08
C ASP A 28 11.99 -2.51 -0.03
N LEU A 29 12.28 -1.36 -0.60
CA LEU A 29 13.28 -1.20 -1.66
C LEU A 29 14.66 -0.87 -1.11
N GLY A 30 14.79 -0.67 0.20
CA GLY A 30 15.96 -0.07 0.82
C GLY A 30 16.07 1.43 0.51
N GLY A 31 17.05 2.10 1.13
CA GLY A 31 17.28 3.53 0.92
C GLY A 31 16.15 4.44 1.40
N GLY A 32 15.26 3.94 2.26
CA GLY A 32 14.13 4.71 2.79
C GLY A 32 12.92 4.77 1.86
N LEU A 33 12.77 3.82 0.93
CA LEU A 33 11.66 3.73 0.00
C LEU A 33 10.84 2.44 0.16
N ILE A 34 9.54 2.57 0.00
CA ILE A 34 8.56 1.48 0.00
C ILE A 34 7.81 1.50 -1.32
N ALA A 35 7.67 0.34 -1.96
CA ALA A 35 6.79 0.13 -3.09
C ALA A 35 5.48 -0.52 -2.65
N VAL A 36 4.37 -0.08 -3.23
CA VAL A 36 3.03 -0.61 -3.01
C VAL A 36 2.41 -0.95 -4.34
N ARG A 37 1.84 -2.15 -4.49
CA ARG A 37 1.14 -2.54 -5.71
C ARG A 37 -0.11 -3.37 -5.41
N ASN A 38 -0.92 -3.57 -6.44
CA ASN A 38 -2.01 -4.53 -6.41
C ASN A 38 -1.54 -5.90 -6.94
N SER A 39 -1.68 -6.96 -6.15
CA SER A 39 -1.34 -8.33 -6.56
C SER A 39 -2.14 -8.87 -7.75
N SER A 40 -3.34 -8.34 -8.04
CA SER A 40 -4.12 -8.75 -9.22
C SER A 40 -3.69 -8.06 -10.51
N ASP A 41 -2.88 -7.00 -10.42
CA ASP A 41 -2.35 -6.26 -11.57
C ASP A 41 -0.83 -5.98 -11.39
N PRO A 42 0.03 -7.02 -11.37
CA PRO A 42 1.45 -6.88 -11.13
C PRO A 42 2.20 -6.20 -12.30
N ALA A 43 1.55 -6.06 -13.47
CA ALA A 43 2.09 -5.36 -14.63
C ALA A 43 1.90 -3.82 -14.52
N ARG A 44 0.94 -3.36 -13.69
CA ARG A 44 0.77 -1.94 -13.40
C ARG A 44 1.92 -1.42 -12.55
N ALA A 45 2.33 -0.19 -12.82
CA ALA A 45 3.36 0.48 -12.04
C ALA A 45 2.99 0.51 -10.55
N ALA A 46 3.92 0.08 -9.71
CA ALA A 46 3.79 0.21 -8.27
C ALA A 46 3.90 1.68 -7.86
N HIS A 47 3.16 2.06 -6.83
CA HIS A 47 3.34 3.35 -6.17
C HIS A 47 4.59 3.27 -5.29
N VAL A 48 5.46 4.28 -5.36
CA VAL A 48 6.70 4.31 -4.56
C VAL A 48 6.70 5.52 -3.65
N TYR A 49 6.87 5.27 -2.36
CA TYR A 49 6.81 6.28 -1.31
C TYR A 49 8.07 6.27 -0.45
N PRO A 50 8.47 7.43 0.12
CA PRO A 50 9.30 7.46 1.30
C PRO A 50 8.69 6.62 2.42
N VAL A 51 9.53 5.90 3.18
CA VAL A 51 9.11 5.11 4.36
C VAL A 51 8.31 5.97 5.34
N GLY A 52 8.73 7.23 5.55
CA GLY A 52 8.02 8.14 6.44
C GLY A 52 6.58 8.42 6.03
N ASP A 53 6.33 8.60 4.73
CA ASP A 53 4.98 8.82 4.18
C ASP A 53 4.12 7.55 4.32
N TRP A 54 4.72 6.38 4.12
CA TRP A 54 4.05 5.09 4.29
C TRP A 54 3.68 4.82 5.76
N GLU A 55 4.61 5.03 6.70
CA GLU A 55 4.36 4.87 8.14
C GLU A 55 3.32 5.88 8.66
N GLU A 56 3.34 7.12 8.16
CA GLU A 56 2.28 8.10 8.44
C GLU A 56 0.92 7.60 7.97
N PHE A 57 0.86 7.05 6.76
CA PHE A 57 -0.37 6.47 6.22
C PHE A 57 -0.86 5.28 7.05
N LEU A 58 0.02 4.36 7.46
CA LEU A 58 -0.35 3.26 8.35
C LEU A 58 -0.87 3.78 9.71
N ALA A 59 -0.26 4.82 10.26
CA ALA A 59 -0.74 5.46 11.50
C ALA A 59 -2.10 6.12 11.33
N TYR A 60 -2.34 6.77 10.18
CA TYR A 60 -3.66 7.30 9.82
C TYR A 60 -4.72 6.18 9.77
N LEU A 61 -4.43 5.06 9.11
CA LEU A 61 -5.33 3.91 9.06
C LEU A 61 -5.62 3.29 10.44
N ARG A 62 -4.68 3.38 11.38
CA ARG A 62 -4.88 2.98 12.79
C ARG A 62 -5.68 3.98 13.62
N GLY A 63 -6.02 5.16 13.07
CA GLY A 63 -6.67 6.23 13.81
C GLY A 63 -5.72 7.01 14.74
N GLU A 64 -4.40 6.82 14.60
CA GLU A 64 -3.38 7.52 15.40
C GLU A 64 -3.07 8.91 14.83
N ARG A 65 -3.42 9.13 13.55
CA ARG A 65 -3.31 10.42 12.85
C ARG A 65 -4.65 10.78 12.25
N PRO A 66 -5.00 12.08 12.21
CA PRO A 66 -6.27 12.52 11.61
C PRO A 66 -6.26 12.49 10.07
N LYS A 67 -5.09 12.52 9.44
CA LYS A 67 -4.95 12.52 7.99
C LYS A 67 -3.57 12.00 7.56
N SER A 68 -3.50 11.44 6.35
CA SER A 68 -2.27 11.19 5.60
C SER A 68 -2.05 12.32 4.58
N THR A 69 -0.81 12.79 4.47
CA THR A 69 -0.42 13.91 3.59
C THR A 69 -0.29 13.52 2.12
N ARG A 70 0.35 12.39 1.82
CA ARG A 70 0.65 11.96 0.45
C ARG A 70 -0.29 10.90 -0.09
N ILE A 71 -0.52 9.86 0.70
CA ILE A 71 -1.33 8.70 0.30
C ILE A 71 -2.77 8.97 0.69
N GLN A 72 -3.68 8.97 -0.29
CA GLN A 72 -5.11 9.10 -0.04
C GLN A 72 -5.81 7.78 -0.29
N VAL A 73 -6.81 7.49 0.55
CA VAL A 73 -7.71 6.36 0.37
C VAL A 73 -9.15 6.87 0.27
N ALA A 74 -9.84 6.47 -0.78
CA ALA A 74 -11.26 6.71 -0.97
C ALA A 74 -12.00 5.38 -0.85
N ILE A 75 -12.82 5.24 0.19
CA ILE A 75 -13.66 4.06 0.42
C ILE A 75 -15.06 4.37 -0.13
N THR A 76 -15.53 3.53 -1.04
CA THR A 76 -16.88 3.60 -1.62
C THR A 76 -17.67 2.34 -1.27
N ALA A 77 -18.95 2.27 -1.64
CA ALA A 77 -19.77 1.08 -1.41
C ALA A 77 -19.21 -0.16 -2.13
N ASP A 78 -18.58 0.02 -3.28
CA ASP A 78 -18.19 -1.07 -4.18
C ASP A 78 -16.68 -1.34 -4.23
N ALA A 79 -15.86 -0.34 -3.85
CA ALA A 79 -14.42 -0.43 -3.96
C ALA A 79 -13.67 0.52 -3.02
N VAL A 80 -12.39 0.21 -2.80
CA VAL A 80 -11.43 1.08 -2.14
C VAL A 80 -10.37 1.51 -3.14
N VAL A 81 -10.15 2.81 -3.25
CA VAL A 81 -9.20 3.41 -4.20
C VAL A 81 -8.05 4.05 -3.43
N LEU A 82 -6.83 3.60 -3.72
CA LEU A 82 -5.59 4.17 -3.19
C LEU A 82 -4.91 5.01 -4.28
N SER A 83 -4.61 6.26 -3.94
CA SER A 83 -4.05 7.26 -4.86
C SER A 83 -2.85 7.98 -4.23
N ASP A 84 -1.85 8.32 -5.04
CA ASP A 84 -0.76 9.23 -4.65
C ASP A 84 -1.13 10.66 -5.07
N CYS A 85 -1.29 11.58 -4.10
CA CYS A 85 -1.54 12.99 -4.39
C CYS A 85 -0.30 13.74 -4.88
N ALA A 86 0.91 13.21 -4.67
CA ALA A 86 2.14 13.83 -5.15
C ALA A 86 2.45 13.48 -6.61
N ASP A 87 1.84 12.42 -7.16
CA ASP A 87 2.07 11.96 -8.53
C ASP A 87 0.79 11.45 -9.19
N GLU A 88 0.07 12.37 -9.83
CA GLU A 88 -1.17 12.08 -10.58
C GLU A 88 -0.92 11.26 -11.86
N THR A 89 0.34 11.05 -12.27
CA THR A 89 0.67 10.25 -13.46
C THR A 89 0.58 8.75 -13.18
N VAL A 90 0.63 8.35 -11.90
CA VAL A 90 0.48 6.96 -11.48
C VAL A 90 -1.00 6.66 -11.27
N LEU A 91 -1.53 5.73 -12.06
CA LEU A 91 -2.93 5.33 -11.95
C LEU A 91 -3.23 4.80 -10.54
N PRO A 92 -4.38 5.17 -9.96
CA PRO A 92 -4.76 4.70 -8.65
C PRO A 92 -4.94 3.18 -8.64
N HIS A 93 -4.68 2.56 -7.50
CA HIS A 93 -4.96 1.15 -7.28
C HIS A 93 -6.36 0.98 -6.72
N THR A 94 -7.15 0.08 -7.32
CA THR A 94 -8.50 -0.22 -6.87
C THR A 94 -8.51 -1.62 -6.25
N TYR A 95 -9.11 -1.71 -5.07
CA TYR A 95 -9.25 -2.92 -4.27
C TYR A 95 -10.73 -3.16 -3.98
N THR A 96 -11.10 -4.42 -3.77
CA THR A 96 -12.42 -4.77 -3.23
C THR A 96 -12.47 -4.44 -1.74
N ASN A 97 -13.68 -4.28 -1.18
CA ASN A 97 -13.84 -4.07 0.25
C ASN A 97 -13.25 -5.23 1.08
N HIS A 98 -13.40 -6.47 0.61
CA HIS A 98 -12.87 -7.63 1.30
C HIS A 98 -11.33 -7.64 1.35
N GLU A 99 -10.68 -7.32 0.22
CA GLU A 99 -9.22 -7.16 0.15
C GLU A 99 -8.72 -6.08 1.11
N TRP A 100 -9.45 -4.96 1.16
CA TRP A 100 -9.14 -3.85 2.06
C TRP A 100 -9.32 -4.23 3.53
N GLU A 101 -10.37 -4.95 3.89
CA GLU A 101 -10.58 -5.46 5.25
C GLU A 101 -9.44 -6.38 5.70
N CYS A 102 -8.98 -7.29 4.84
CA CYS A 102 -7.84 -8.14 5.12
C CYS A 102 -6.56 -7.33 5.34
N PHE A 103 -6.32 -6.30 4.51
CA PHE A 103 -5.20 -5.38 4.69
C PHE A 103 -5.30 -4.61 6.01
N MET A 104 -6.46 -4.01 6.31
CA MET A 104 -6.72 -3.27 7.54
C MET A 104 -6.52 -4.14 8.78
N SER A 105 -6.88 -5.42 8.74
CA SER A 105 -6.59 -6.36 9.84
C SER A 105 -5.09 -6.45 10.12
N GLY A 106 -4.26 -6.57 9.08
CA GLY A 106 -2.79 -6.57 9.22
C GLY A 106 -2.24 -5.23 9.74
N VAL A 107 -2.80 -4.11 9.28
CA VAL A 107 -2.43 -2.76 9.74
C VAL A 107 -2.74 -2.58 11.23
N GLN A 108 -3.92 -3.01 11.69
CA GLN A 108 -4.33 -2.93 13.10
C GLN A 108 -3.48 -3.85 14.00
N ASN A 109 -3.11 -5.03 13.48
CA ASN A 109 -2.21 -5.96 14.17
C ASN A 109 -0.73 -5.55 14.13
N ARG A 110 -0.40 -4.44 13.44
CA ARG A 110 0.99 -3.95 13.27
C ARG A 110 1.90 -5.04 12.72
N GLU A 111 1.43 -5.75 11.70
CA GLU A 111 2.22 -6.80 11.05
C GLU A 111 3.51 -6.20 10.45
N ALA A 112 4.67 -6.65 10.95
CA ALA A 112 5.98 -6.11 10.59
C ALA A 112 6.30 -6.23 9.09
N GLN A 113 5.63 -7.14 8.38
CA GLN A 113 5.77 -7.30 6.93
C GLN A 113 5.11 -6.18 6.11
N LEU A 114 4.26 -5.37 6.73
CA LEU A 114 3.62 -4.20 6.11
C LEU A 114 4.39 -2.91 6.36
N SER A 115 5.34 -2.88 7.29
CA SER A 115 6.22 -1.75 7.57
C SER A 115 7.57 -1.93 6.89
N ALA A 116 8.34 -0.84 6.79
CA ALA A 116 9.78 -0.97 6.53
C ALA A 116 10.43 -1.65 7.74
N ALA A 117 11.26 -2.67 7.49
CA ALA A 117 11.86 -3.47 8.55
C ALA A 117 13.06 -2.77 9.20
#